data_AF-A0A3P3VWG7-F1
#
_entry.id   AF-A0A3P3VWG7-F1
#
_cell.length_a   1.000
_cell.length_b   1.000
_cell.length_c   1.000
_cell.angle_alpha   90.00
_cell.angle_beta   90.00
_cell.angle_gamma   90.00
#
_symmetry.space_group_name_H-M   'P 1'
#
loop_
_entity.id
_entity.type
_entity.pdbx_description
1 polymer ?
#
loop_
_entity_poly.entity_id
_entity_poly.type
_entity_poly.pdbx_seq_one_letter_code
_entity_poly.pdbx_strand_id
1 'polypeptide(L)'
;MSNLIFYQLKGTMFRSKGNETDLIEVNEIFEDENPIIAREKAFNVYQNYIDVFLQGKEKEYISYEQTVIELKDFTSSYKREFVKLGNEIIDEIDVDFDKGLSIYMVYENSPIYQTIEGEKIYENKLLIHFIENKLSDLVWNVLDNLFEEFKVYELNKYNFKNYKIEIETADPFSNESNVKDYLKTPIDFYRILII
;
A
#
# COMPACT_ATOMS: atom_id res chain seq x y z
N MET A 1 10.10 -25.05 8.47
CA MET A 1 9.10 -24.34 9.32
C MET A 1 8.03 -23.86 8.38
N SER A 2 6.74 -23.93 8.74
CA SER A 2 5.69 -23.31 7.94
C SER A 2 5.84 -21.79 8.04
N ASN A 3 5.66 -21.09 6.93
CA ASN A 3 5.64 -19.62 6.94
C ASN A 3 4.50 -19.12 7.80
N LEU A 4 4.76 -18.06 8.57
CA LEU A 4 3.73 -17.39 9.37
C LEU A 4 3.05 -16.26 8.62
N ILE A 5 3.71 -15.76 7.57
CA ILE A 5 3.24 -14.65 6.75
C ILE A 5 3.55 -14.89 5.28
N PHE A 6 2.73 -14.30 4.42
CA PHE A 6 2.95 -14.15 2.99
C PHE A 6 2.55 -12.73 2.56
N TYR A 7 2.75 -12.40 1.28
CA TYR A 7 2.44 -11.07 0.75
C TYR A 7 1.38 -11.15 -0.33
N GLN A 8 0.51 -10.14 -0.38
CA GLN A 8 -0.50 -9.98 -1.42
C GLN A 8 -0.33 -8.62 -2.08
N LEU A 9 -0.09 -8.61 -3.39
CA LEU A 9 -0.28 -7.41 -4.20
C LEU A 9 -1.72 -7.38 -4.68
N LYS A 10 -2.47 -6.36 -4.30
CA LYS A 10 -3.86 -6.19 -4.70
C LYS A 10 -4.14 -4.76 -5.11
N GLY A 11 -4.95 -4.57 -6.14
CA GLY A 11 -5.42 -3.24 -6.51
C GLY A 11 -6.22 -3.21 -7.79
N THR A 12 -6.81 -2.04 -8.04
CA THR A 12 -7.59 -1.76 -9.24
C THR A 12 -7.17 -0.40 -9.76
N MET A 13 -6.80 -0.32 -11.04
CA MET A 13 -6.32 0.90 -11.69
C MET A 13 -7.11 1.14 -12.96
N PHE A 14 -7.33 2.40 -13.34
CA PHE A 14 -7.80 2.72 -14.69
C PHE A 14 -6.69 2.39 -15.70
N ARG A 15 -7.03 1.87 -16.87
CA ARG A 15 -6.04 1.64 -17.95
C ARG A 15 -5.62 2.95 -18.63
N SER A 16 -6.53 3.91 -18.70
CA SER A 16 -6.31 5.19 -19.37
C SER A 16 -7.21 6.28 -18.80
N LYS A 17 -6.76 7.53 -18.89
CA LYS A 17 -7.49 8.70 -18.42
C LYS A 17 -8.90 8.77 -19.00
N GLY A 18 -9.90 8.90 -18.13
CA GLY A 18 -11.30 9.14 -18.51
C GLY A 18 -12.06 7.90 -19.04
N ASN A 19 -11.45 6.71 -18.99
CA ASN A 19 -12.11 5.46 -19.32
C ASN A 19 -12.38 4.65 -18.04
N GLU A 20 -13.52 4.89 -17.42
CA GLU A 20 -13.87 4.32 -16.12
C GLU A 20 -14.25 2.84 -16.18
N THR A 21 -14.57 2.34 -17.37
CA THR A 21 -14.97 0.94 -17.57
C THR A 21 -13.80 0.03 -17.91
N ASP A 22 -12.64 0.59 -18.26
CA ASP A 22 -11.45 -0.17 -18.61
C ASP A 22 -10.49 -0.18 -17.42
N LEU A 23 -10.66 -1.21 -16.59
CA LEU A 23 -9.92 -1.41 -15.36
C LEU A 23 -8.88 -2.51 -15.53
N ILE A 24 -7.77 -2.32 -14.82
CA ILE A 24 -6.76 -3.34 -14.58
C ILE A 24 -6.93 -3.77 -13.13
N GLU A 25 -7.22 -5.05 -12.93
CA GLU A 25 -7.30 -5.67 -11.62
C GLU A 25 -6.04 -6.50 -11.38
N VAL A 26 -5.47 -6.35 -10.20
CA VAL A 26 -4.30 -7.09 -9.74
C VAL A 26 -4.64 -7.78 -8.43
N ASN A 27 -4.37 -9.07 -8.35
CA ASN A 27 -4.49 -9.85 -7.12
C ASN A 27 -3.51 -11.04 -7.20
N GLU A 28 -2.30 -10.82 -6.69
CA GLU A 28 -1.21 -11.78 -6.73
C GLU A 28 -0.71 -12.09 -5.32
N ILE A 29 -0.43 -13.37 -5.07
CA ILE A 29 0.07 -13.89 -3.80
C ILE A 29 1.53 -14.29 -3.98
N PHE A 30 2.36 -13.91 -3.00
CA PHE A 30 3.77 -14.20 -2.95
C PHE A 30 4.10 -14.94 -1.66
N GLU A 31 4.53 -16.18 -1.81
CA GLU A 31 4.92 -17.08 -0.73
C GLU A 31 6.37 -17.53 -0.94
N ASP A 32 7.10 -17.68 0.16
CA ASP A 32 8.47 -18.19 0.16
C ASP A 32 8.86 -18.62 1.58
N GLU A 33 9.57 -19.74 1.75
CA GLU A 33 10.05 -20.20 3.07
C GLU A 33 10.84 -19.14 3.83
N ASN A 34 11.46 -18.19 3.12
CA ASN A 34 12.01 -16.99 3.70
C ASN A 34 11.12 -15.78 3.35
N PRO A 35 10.34 -15.23 4.29
CA PRO A 35 9.41 -14.14 4.03
C PRO A 35 10.03 -12.92 3.33
N ILE A 36 11.32 -12.62 3.56
CA ILE A 36 11.96 -11.49 2.88
C ILE A 36 12.01 -11.68 1.36
N ILE A 37 12.12 -12.93 0.90
CA ILE A 37 12.14 -13.26 -0.54
C ILE A 37 10.73 -13.07 -1.12
N ALA A 38 9.68 -13.48 -0.40
CA ALA A 38 8.30 -13.22 -0.79
C ALA A 38 8.01 -11.71 -0.85
N ARG A 39 8.50 -10.95 0.13
CA ARG A 39 8.42 -9.48 0.16
C ARG A 39 9.11 -8.87 -1.05
N GLU A 40 10.35 -9.26 -1.34
CA GLU A 40 11.10 -8.78 -2.51
C GLU A 40 10.36 -9.06 -3.81
N LYS A 41 9.80 -10.27 -3.98
CA LYS A 41 8.99 -10.61 -5.16
C LYS A 41 7.76 -9.70 -5.29
N ALA A 42 7.02 -9.48 -4.20
CA ALA A 42 5.84 -8.60 -4.20
C ALA A 42 6.19 -7.16 -4.59
N PHE A 43 7.25 -6.59 -4.01
CA PHE A 43 7.72 -5.24 -4.34
C PHE A 43 8.27 -5.14 -5.77
N ASN A 44 8.93 -6.18 -6.28
CA ASN A 44 9.40 -6.20 -7.67
C ASN A 44 8.24 -6.20 -8.67
N VAL A 45 7.21 -7.04 -8.43
CA VAL A 45 6.02 -7.05 -9.31
C VAL A 45 5.25 -5.74 -9.21
N TYR A 46 5.08 -5.19 -8.00
CA TYR A 46 4.53 -3.85 -7.80
C TYR A 46 5.29 -2.81 -8.63
N GLN A 47 6.62 -2.76 -8.53
CA GLN A 47 7.45 -1.81 -9.27
C GLN A 47 7.32 -2.00 -10.79
N ASN A 48 7.22 -3.24 -11.28
CA ASN A 48 7.00 -3.50 -12.70
C ASN A 48 5.69 -2.87 -13.20
N TYR A 49 4.60 -2.94 -12.42
CA TYR A 49 3.36 -2.26 -12.76
C TYR A 49 3.55 -0.74 -12.82
N ILE A 50 4.21 -0.16 -11.81
CA ILE A 50 4.53 1.27 -11.78
C ILE A 50 5.32 1.69 -13.02
N ASP A 51 6.36 0.94 -13.36
CA ASP A 51 7.22 1.23 -14.50
C ASP A 51 6.43 1.16 -15.82
N VAL A 52 5.55 0.17 -16.00
CA VAL A 52 4.68 0.08 -17.18
C VAL A 52 3.74 1.28 -17.28
N PHE A 53 3.11 1.70 -16.18
CA PHE A 53 2.23 2.87 -16.19
C PHE A 53 2.99 4.17 -16.49
N LEU A 54 4.19 4.34 -15.94
CA LEU A 54 5.05 5.51 -16.21
C LEU A 54 5.55 5.52 -17.64
N GLN A 55 5.97 4.37 -18.18
CA GLN A 55 6.37 4.23 -19.59
C GLN A 55 5.24 4.59 -20.54
N GLY A 56 3.99 4.24 -20.20
CA GLY A 56 2.80 4.68 -20.94
C GLY A 56 2.62 6.21 -20.99
N LYS A 57 3.30 6.96 -20.12
CA LYS A 57 3.36 8.42 -20.10
C LYS A 57 4.69 9.00 -20.59
N GLU A 58 5.58 8.17 -21.15
CA GLU A 58 6.97 8.55 -21.50
C GLU A 58 7.77 9.07 -20.29
N LYS A 59 7.56 8.46 -19.12
CA LYS A 59 8.24 8.81 -17.86
C LYS A 59 8.94 7.60 -17.26
N GLU A 60 9.88 7.87 -16.37
CA GLU A 60 10.60 6.88 -15.58
C GLU A 60 10.35 7.12 -14.09
N TYR A 61 10.55 6.07 -13.29
CA TYR A 61 10.46 6.16 -11.84
C TYR A 61 11.62 7.00 -11.28
N ILE A 62 11.30 8.04 -10.51
CA ILE A 62 12.30 8.88 -9.82
C ILE A 62 12.12 8.76 -8.30
N SER A 63 10.91 8.96 -7.81
CA SER A 63 10.55 8.80 -6.40
C SER A 63 9.11 8.39 -6.24
N TYR A 64 8.76 7.96 -5.03
CA TYR A 64 7.38 7.62 -4.69
C TYR A 64 6.45 8.82 -4.87
N GLU A 65 6.81 10.00 -4.37
CA GLU A 65 5.98 11.21 -4.43
C GLU A 65 5.75 11.68 -5.87
N GLN A 66 6.79 11.62 -6.69
CA GLN A 66 6.66 11.91 -8.12
C GLN A 66 5.73 10.91 -8.79
N THR A 67 5.87 9.63 -8.49
CA THR A 67 5.01 8.57 -9.04
C THR A 67 3.55 8.77 -8.69
N VAL A 68 3.23 9.13 -7.43
CA VAL A 68 1.86 9.44 -6.99
C VAL A 68 1.24 10.54 -7.87
N ILE A 69 1.99 11.60 -8.15
CA ILE A 69 1.53 12.71 -8.99
C ILE A 69 1.31 12.25 -10.43
N GLU A 70 2.27 11.52 -10.99
CA GLU A 70 2.22 11.11 -12.40
C GLU A 70 1.14 10.07 -12.69
N LEU A 71 0.90 9.17 -11.74
CA LEU A 71 -0.06 8.08 -11.90
C LEU A 71 -1.48 8.47 -11.51
N LYS A 72 -1.74 9.73 -11.16
CA LYS A 72 -3.07 10.23 -10.81
C LYS A 72 -4.15 9.91 -11.85
N ASP A 73 -3.81 9.95 -13.13
CA ASP A 73 -4.74 9.61 -14.22
C ASP A 73 -5.15 8.12 -14.24
N PHE A 74 -4.40 7.25 -13.57
CA PHE A 74 -4.68 5.83 -13.44
C PHE A 74 -5.34 5.48 -12.10
N THR A 75 -5.31 6.38 -11.11
CA THR A 75 -5.95 6.21 -9.80
C THR A 75 -7.17 7.11 -9.60
N SER A 76 -7.50 7.99 -10.55
CA SER A 76 -8.67 8.84 -10.47
C SER A 76 -9.40 9.03 -11.79
N SER A 77 -10.72 8.91 -11.73
CA SER A 77 -11.67 9.32 -12.75
C SER A 77 -11.90 10.84 -12.76
N TYR A 78 -11.46 11.55 -11.72
CA TYR A 78 -11.71 12.97 -11.47
C TYR A 78 -13.19 13.34 -11.29
N LYS A 79 -14.05 12.34 -11.09
CA LYS A 79 -15.44 12.57 -10.73
C LYS A 79 -15.55 13.05 -9.29
N ARG A 80 -16.53 13.93 -9.08
CA ARG A 80 -16.91 14.41 -7.76
C ARG A 80 -18.36 14.06 -7.55
N GLU A 81 -18.63 13.26 -6.54
CA GLU A 81 -19.98 13.00 -6.08
C GLU A 81 -20.22 13.74 -4.78
N PHE A 82 -21.46 14.17 -4.55
CA PHE A 82 -21.79 15.01 -3.41
C PHE A 82 -22.99 14.43 -2.67
N VAL A 83 -22.86 14.30 -1.35
CA VAL A 83 -24.00 14.00 -0.48
C VAL A 83 -24.79 15.28 -0.29
N LYS A 84 -26.09 15.22 -0.55
CA LYS A 84 -27.01 16.37 -0.43
C LYS A 84 -28.07 16.11 0.63
N LEU A 85 -28.30 17.10 1.50
CA LEU A 85 -29.45 17.14 2.40
C LEU A 85 -30.36 18.31 1.97
N GLY A 86 -31.44 17.98 1.26
CA GLY A 86 -32.25 19.00 0.58
C GLY A 86 -31.46 19.66 -0.56
N ASN A 87 -31.26 20.97 -0.49
CA ASN A 87 -30.50 21.75 -1.48
C ASN A 87 -29.05 22.04 -1.05
N GLU A 88 -28.64 21.60 0.15
CA GLU A 88 -27.29 21.82 0.67
C GLU A 88 -26.40 20.62 0.39
N ILE A 89 -25.18 20.88 -0.07
CA ILE A 89 -24.11 19.89 -0.15
C ILE A 89 -23.51 19.77 1.25
N ILE A 90 -23.55 18.57 1.82
CA ILE A 90 -23.03 18.30 3.16
C ILE A 90 -21.71 17.52 3.12
N ASP A 91 -21.40 16.85 2.01
CA ASP A 91 -20.16 16.10 1.85
C ASP A 91 -19.78 15.89 0.37
N GLU A 92 -18.50 15.64 0.11
CA GLU A 92 -17.95 15.23 -1.19
C GLU A 92 -17.40 13.80 -1.06
N ILE A 93 -17.93 12.87 -1.87
CA ILE A 93 -17.51 11.48 -1.91
C ILE A 93 -16.39 11.34 -2.93
N ASP A 94 -15.27 10.78 -2.47
CA ASP A 94 -14.25 10.24 -3.36
C ASP A 94 -14.72 8.90 -3.92
N VAL A 95 -15.15 8.89 -5.18
CA VAL A 95 -15.66 7.68 -5.85
C VAL A 95 -14.55 6.71 -6.27
N ASP A 96 -13.29 7.16 -6.24
CA ASP A 96 -12.12 6.36 -6.64
C ASP A 96 -11.29 5.92 -5.43
N PHE A 97 -11.86 5.93 -4.22
CA PHE A 97 -11.15 5.60 -2.97
C PHE A 97 -10.57 4.17 -2.96
N ASP A 98 -11.08 3.28 -3.81
CA ASP A 98 -10.64 1.90 -3.96
C ASP A 98 -9.63 1.71 -5.12
N LYS A 99 -9.25 2.81 -5.80
CA LYS A 99 -8.32 2.78 -6.94
C LYS A 99 -6.89 3.02 -6.50
N GLY A 100 -6.01 2.12 -6.91
CA GLY A 100 -4.64 2.07 -6.46
C GLY A 100 -4.04 0.69 -6.56
N LEU A 101 -2.76 0.58 -6.18
CA LEU A 101 -2.06 -0.69 -5.98
C LEU A 101 -1.52 -0.74 -4.56
N SER A 102 -1.73 -1.86 -3.89
CA SER A 102 -1.42 -2.03 -2.47
C SER A 102 -0.70 -3.35 -2.23
N ILE A 103 0.32 -3.32 -1.40
CA ILE A 103 0.98 -4.52 -0.89
C ILE A 103 0.53 -4.72 0.55
N TYR A 104 0.04 -5.92 0.82
CA TYR A 104 -0.34 -6.36 2.15
C TYR A 104 0.58 -7.47 2.64
N MET A 105 0.95 -7.43 3.91
CA MET A 105 1.41 -8.62 4.64
C MET A 105 0.18 -9.35 5.16
N VAL A 106 0.11 -10.66 4.98
CA VAL A 106 -1.02 -11.49 5.42
C VAL A 106 -0.50 -12.60 6.31
N TYR A 107 -1.18 -12.84 7.44
CA TYR A 107 -0.87 -13.98 8.29
C TYR A 107 -1.39 -15.28 7.67
N GLU A 108 -0.60 -16.34 7.70
CA GLU A 108 -0.94 -17.65 7.11
C GLU A 108 -2.26 -18.22 7.67
N ASN A 109 -2.53 -17.99 8.96
CA ASN A 109 -3.73 -18.43 9.66
C ASN A 109 -4.87 -17.40 9.66
N SER A 110 -4.79 -16.38 8.80
CA SER A 110 -5.83 -15.35 8.67
C SER A 110 -7.17 -15.99 8.26
N PRO A 111 -8.29 -15.65 8.92
CA PRO A 111 -9.62 -16.06 8.44
C PRO A 111 -9.84 -15.62 7.00
N ILE A 112 -10.43 -16.52 6.21
CA ILE A 112 -10.67 -16.31 4.78
C ILE A 112 -12.17 -16.32 4.52
N TYR A 113 -12.65 -15.24 3.88
CA TYR A 113 -13.95 -15.21 3.25
C TYR A 113 -13.77 -15.41 1.75
N GLN A 114 -14.61 -16.24 1.15
CA GLN A 114 -14.61 -16.43 -0.30
C GLN A 114 -15.86 -15.77 -0.90
N THR A 115 -15.67 -14.92 -1.90
CA THR A 115 -16.79 -14.33 -2.63
C THR A 115 -17.48 -15.37 -3.51
N ILE A 116 -18.65 -15.03 -4.05
CA ILE A 116 -19.39 -15.91 -4.98
C ILE A 116 -18.56 -16.15 -6.25
N GLU A 117 -17.78 -15.16 -6.66
CA GLU A 117 -16.86 -15.16 -7.80
C GLU A 117 -15.56 -15.94 -7.49
N GLY A 118 -15.41 -16.44 -6.26
CA GLY A 118 -14.29 -17.27 -5.84
C GLY A 118 -13.09 -16.49 -5.31
N GLU A 119 -13.16 -15.17 -5.20
CA GLU A 119 -12.08 -14.34 -4.68
C GLU A 119 -11.88 -14.59 -3.17
N LYS A 120 -10.62 -14.75 -2.75
CA LYS A 120 -10.26 -14.88 -1.34
C LYS A 120 -10.00 -13.51 -0.71
N ILE A 121 -10.73 -13.22 0.37
CA ILE A 121 -10.58 -12.03 1.19
C ILE A 121 -10.01 -12.46 2.54
N TYR A 122 -8.83 -11.96 2.86
CA TYR A 122 -8.15 -12.21 4.14
C TYR A 122 -8.55 -11.14 5.15
N GLU A 123 -9.01 -11.58 6.33
CA GLU A 123 -9.45 -10.69 7.41
C GLU A 123 -8.26 -9.98 8.08
N ASN A 124 -7.25 -10.77 8.45
CA ASN A 124 -6.03 -10.27 9.09
C ASN A 124 -4.94 -10.03 8.04
N LYS A 125 -4.96 -8.84 7.44
CA LYS A 125 -3.90 -8.34 6.55
C LYS A 125 -3.49 -6.92 6.93
N LEU A 126 -2.20 -6.63 6.84
CA LEU A 126 -1.63 -5.33 7.17
C LEU A 126 -1.17 -4.64 5.89
N LEU A 127 -1.65 -3.43 5.63
CA LEU A 127 -1.19 -2.61 4.50
C LEU A 127 0.22 -2.11 4.78
N ILE A 128 1.19 -2.48 3.95
CA ILE A 128 2.61 -2.10 4.17
C ILE A 128 3.16 -1.18 3.06
N HIS A 129 2.47 -1.09 1.93
CA HIS A 129 2.80 -0.16 0.85
C HIS A 129 1.57 0.06 -0.02
N PHE A 130 1.46 1.23 -0.64
CA PHE A 130 0.37 1.55 -1.56
C PHE A 130 0.78 2.63 -2.53
N ILE A 131 -0.02 2.82 -3.59
CA ILE A 131 -0.14 4.06 -4.35
C ILE A 131 -1.62 4.30 -4.61
N GLU A 132 -2.09 5.50 -4.33
CA GLU A 132 -3.49 5.89 -4.52
C GLU A 132 -3.60 7.39 -4.89
N ASN A 133 -4.82 7.84 -5.18
CA ASN A 133 -5.12 9.21 -5.66
C ASN A 133 -4.77 10.32 -4.64
N LYS A 134 -4.73 10.01 -3.34
CA LYS A 134 -4.45 10.97 -2.27
C LYS A 134 -3.34 10.42 -1.38
N LEU A 135 -2.40 11.27 -0.97
CA LEU A 135 -1.55 10.97 0.18
C LEU A 135 -2.48 10.96 1.40
N SER A 136 -3.00 9.78 1.72
CA SER A 136 -4.05 9.62 2.71
C SER A 136 -3.49 9.58 4.13
N ASP A 137 -4.42 9.69 5.08
CA ASP A 137 -4.21 9.39 6.50
C ASP A 137 -3.69 7.94 6.73
N LEU A 138 -3.64 7.09 5.69
CA LEU A 138 -3.11 5.74 5.78
C LEU A 138 -1.60 5.70 5.96
N VAL A 139 -0.85 6.78 5.73
CA VAL A 139 0.61 6.77 5.92
C VAL A 139 0.98 6.33 7.34
N TRP A 140 0.26 6.83 8.36
CA TRP A 140 0.46 6.41 9.74
C TRP A 140 0.09 4.95 9.97
N ASN A 141 -1.04 4.51 9.41
CA ASN A 141 -1.45 3.10 9.47
C ASN A 141 -0.41 2.18 8.82
N VAL A 142 0.18 2.59 7.70
CA VAL A 142 1.25 1.85 7.02
C VAL A 142 2.52 1.82 7.87
N LEU A 143 2.88 2.93 8.51
CA LEU A 143 4.03 2.97 9.39
C LEU A 143 3.84 2.01 10.58
N ASP A 144 2.67 2.03 11.23
CA ASP A 144 2.34 1.09 12.31
C ASP A 144 2.34 -0.36 11.83
N ASN A 145 1.80 -0.63 10.64
CA ASN A 145 1.82 -1.96 10.03
C ASN A 145 3.23 -2.44 9.67
N LEU A 146 4.12 -1.55 9.24
CA LEU A 146 5.53 -1.84 8.99
C LEU A 146 6.30 -2.15 10.29
N PHE A 147 5.90 -1.52 11.39
CA PHE A 147 6.43 -1.84 12.71
C PHE A 147 5.98 -3.23 13.17
N GLU A 148 4.70 -3.57 12.99
CA GLU A 148 4.19 -4.92 13.26
C GLU A 148 4.83 -5.97 12.35
N GLU A 149 5.03 -5.66 11.05
CA GLU A 149 5.81 -6.50 10.14
C GLU A 149 7.22 -6.74 10.70
N PHE A 150 7.94 -5.67 11.07
CA PHE A 150 9.29 -5.78 11.65
C PHE A 150 9.31 -6.70 12.89
N LYS A 151 8.36 -6.54 13.82
CA LYS A 151 8.25 -7.41 15.01
C LYS A 151 8.07 -8.88 14.64
N VAL A 152 7.25 -9.17 13.62
CA VAL A 152 7.06 -10.55 13.15
C VAL A 152 8.40 -11.12 12.66
N TYR A 153 9.20 -10.34 11.94
CA TYR A 153 10.54 -10.76 11.51
C TYR A 153 11.48 -11.00 12.70
N GLU A 154 11.50 -10.08 13.66
CA GLU A 154 12.37 -10.15 14.83
C GLU A 154 12.04 -11.36 15.73
N LEU A 155 10.77 -11.50 16.12
CA LEU A 155 10.31 -12.57 17.03
C LEU A 155 10.54 -13.97 16.46
N ASN A 156 10.42 -14.11 15.14
CA ASN A 156 10.61 -15.38 14.45
C ASN A 156 12.03 -15.59 13.91
N LYS A 157 12.95 -14.65 14.19
CA LYS A 157 14.35 -14.70 13.77
C LYS A 157 14.50 -14.85 12.25
N TYR A 158 13.57 -14.29 11.48
CA TYR A 158 13.71 -14.23 10.03
C TYR A 158 14.85 -13.29 9.66
N ASN A 159 15.60 -13.65 8.63
CA ASN A 159 16.60 -12.75 8.07
C ASN A 159 15.89 -11.69 7.23
N PHE A 160 15.77 -10.48 7.76
CA PHE A 160 15.18 -9.34 7.05
C PHE A 160 16.18 -8.59 6.16
N LYS A 161 17.40 -9.13 5.95
CA LYS A 161 18.50 -8.50 5.19
C LYS A 161 18.74 -7.04 5.67
N ASN A 162 19.48 -6.23 4.91
CA ASN A 162 19.75 -4.82 5.25
C ASN A 162 18.54 -3.89 4.98
N TYR A 163 17.30 -4.34 5.22
CA TYR A 163 16.08 -3.55 5.01
C TYR A 163 15.62 -2.79 6.26
N LYS A 164 16.30 -2.95 7.40
CA LYS A 164 16.00 -2.17 8.60
C LYS A 164 16.25 -0.68 8.36
N ILE A 165 15.29 0.15 8.77
CA ILE A 165 15.43 1.61 8.90
C ILE A 165 14.95 2.04 10.29
N GLU A 166 15.48 3.15 10.79
CA GLU A 166 15.16 3.72 12.10
C GLU A 166 14.44 5.06 11.92
N ILE A 167 13.16 5.13 12.27
CA ILE A 167 12.40 6.38 12.16
C ILE A 167 12.14 6.92 13.56
N GLU A 168 12.55 8.16 13.76
CA GLU A 168 12.22 8.94 14.94
C GLU A 168 10.82 9.54 14.76
N THR A 169 9.88 9.11 15.60
CA THR A 169 8.51 9.64 15.61
C THR A 169 8.32 10.50 16.86
N ALA A 170 7.74 11.69 16.71
CA ALA A 170 7.33 12.51 17.85
C ALA A 170 6.14 11.85 18.55
N ASP A 171 6.18 11.75 19.87
CA ASP A 171 5.00 11.38 20.65
C ASP A 171 4.03 12.59 20.70
N PRO A 172 2.80 12.49 20.20
CA PRO A 172 1.86 13.61 20.24
C PRO A 172 1.43 14.01 21.66
N PHE A 173 1.73 13.18 22.67
CA PHE A 173 1.37 13.40 24.07
C PHE A 173 2.57 13.70 24.98
N SER A 174 3.79 13.73 24.46
CA SER A 174 4.99 14.08 25.23
C SER A 174 6.01 14.84 24.38
N ASN A 175 6.96 15.54 25.01
CA ASN A 175 8.10 16.14 24.30
C ASN A 175 9.21 15.10 24.01
N GLU A 176 8.90 13.80 24.14
CA GLU A 176 9.85 12.73 23.92
C GLU A 176 9.69 12.19 22.50
N SER A 177 10.83 11.95 21.84
CA SER A 177 10.86 11.24 20.58
C SER A 177 11.09 9.75 20.82
N ASN A 178 10.39 8.93 20.05
CA ASN A 178 10.55 7.49 20.08
C ASN A 178 11.19 7.03 18.76
N VAL A 179 12.38 6.43 18.85
CA VAL A 179 13.01 5.76 17.71
C VAL A 179 12.47 4.34 17.63
N LYS A 180 11.91 3.98 16.48
CA LYS A 180 11.39 2.64 16.18
C LYS A 180 12.05 2.08 14.93
N ASP A 181 12.15 0.76 14.88
CA ASP A 181 12.68 0.01 13.74
C ASP A 181 11.57 -0.42 12.80
N TYR A 182 11.80 -0.27 11.49
CA TYR A 182 10.84 -0.63 10.46
C TYR A 182 11.54 -1.36 9.31
N LEU A 183 10.76 -2.06 8.48
CA LEU A 183 11.24 -2.54 7.19
C LEU A 183 11.04 -1.49 6.10
N LYS A 184 12.12 -1.21 5.36
CA LYS A 184 12.15 -0.19 4.31
C LYS A 184 11.14 -0.47 3.21
N THR A 185 10.49 0.60 2.74
CA THR A 185 9.68 0.63 1.51
C THR A 185 10.14 1.81 0.62
N PRO A 186 9.62 1.94 -0.60
CA PRO A 186 9.88 3.11 -1.44
C PRO A 186 9.34 4.45 -0.88
N ILE A 187 8.43 4.41 0.09
CA ILE A 187 7.87 5.63 0.72
C ILE A 187 8.96 6.30 1.56
N ASP A 188 9.23 7.58 1.32
CA ASP A 188 10.13 8.39 2.14
C ASP A 188 9.36 8.96 3.35
N PHE A 189 9.25 8.17 4.41
CA PHE A 189 8.54 8.58 5.62
C PHE A 189 9.16 9.81 6.29
N TYR A 190 10.47 10.07 6.15
CA TYR A 190 11.04 11.29 6.73
C TYR A 190 10.48 12.55 6.06
N ARG A 191 10.24 12.51 4.74
CA ARG A 191 9.62 13.66 4.05
C ARG A 191 8.17 13.87 4.43
N ILE A 192 7.46 12.80 4.80
CA ILE A 192 6.02 12.85 5.07
C ILE A 192 5.74 13.20 6.54
N LEU A 193 6.60 12.74 7.46
CA LEU A 193 6.38 12.87 8.91
C LEU A 193 7.06 14.09 9.53
N ILE A 194 7.93 14.80 8.81
CA ILE A 194 8.45 16.10 9.24
C ILE A 194 7.33 17.15 9.04
N ILE A 195 6.62 17.44 10.13
CA ILE A 195 5.72 18.60 10.30
C ILE A 195 6.40 19.59 11.24
#